data_AF-A0A954I3J5-F1
#
_entry.id   AF-A0A954I3J5-F1
#
_cell.length_a   1.000
_cell.length_b   1.000
_cell.length_c   1.000
_cell.angle_alpha   90.00
_cell.angle_beta   90.00
_cell.angle_gamma   90.00
#
_symmetry.space_group_name_H-M   'P 1'
#
loop_
_entity.id
_entity.type
_entity.pdbx_description
1 polymer ?
#
loop_
_entity_poly.entity_id
_entity_poly.type
_entity_poly.pdbx_seq_one_letter_code
_entity_poly.pdbx_strand_id
1 'polypeptide(L)' 'MVDRNLIREFQVDESSLDAALTEALSQIPDAGGEMDHIYDQTASSFDSNQIVDGVVIGVNDNEIMLDIGYKSEGIIPR' A
#
# COMPACT_ATOMS: atom_id res chain seq x y z
N MET A 1 -3.82 17.12 -3.49
CA MET A 1 -4.81 18.22 -3.39
C MET A 1 -5.03 18.72 -4.81
N VAL A 2 -6.26 18.72 -5.32
CA VAL A 2 -6.55 19.01 -6.73
C VAL A 2 -6.66 20.52 -6.92
N ASP A 3 -5.81 21.11 -7.76
CA ASP A 3 -5.83 22.55 -8.04
C ASP A 3 -7.06 22.92 -8.88
N ARG A 4 -8.05 23.52 -8.22
CA ARG A 4 -9.31 23.99 -8.84
C ARG A 4 -9.14 25.10 -9.88
N ASN A 5 -7.94 25.68 -9.98
CA ASN A 5 -7.68 26.79 -10.91
C ASN A 5 -7.52 26.31 -12.37
N LEU A 6 -7.02 25.08 -12.59
CA LEU A 6 -6.81 24.52 -13.92
C LEU A 6 -8.12 24.24 -14.68
N ILE A 7 -9.21 23.95 -13.95
CA ILE A 7 -10.51 23.57 -14.51
C ILE A 7 -11.21 24.77 -15.19
N ARG A 8 -10.94 26.01 -14.74
CA ARG A 8 -11.57 27.22 -15.29
C ARG A 8 -10.91 27.76 -16.56
N GLU A 9 -9.65 27.45 -16.81
CA GLU A 9 -8.87 28.07 -17.90
C GLU A 9 -9.10 27.40 -19.27
N PHE A 10 -9.56 26.15 -19.30
CA PHE A 10 -9.67 25.37 -20.54
C PHE A 10 -11.06 25.30 -21.19
N GLN A 11 -12.09 26.03 -20.69
CA GLN A 11 -13.46 26.02 -21.25
C GLN A 11 -13.95 24.60 -21.62
N VAL A 12 -13.58 23.59 -20.82
CA VAL A 12 -13.96 22.22 -21.12
C VAL A 12 -15.41 22.07 -20.69
N ASP A 13 -16.31 21.93 -21.66
CA ASP A 13 -17.71 21.62 -21.38
C ASP A 13 -17.76 20.31 -20.58
N GLU A 14 -18.40 20.37 -19.41
CA GLU A 14 -18.47 19.28 -18.42
C GLU A 14 -18.99 17.97 -19.07
N SER A 15 -19.86 18.10 -20.07
CA SER A 15 -20.40 17.00 -20.88
C SER A 15 -19.36 16.30 -21.76
N SER A 16 -18.42 17.05 -22.33
CA SER A 16 -17.35 16.49 -23.16
C SER A 16 -16.31 15.74 -22.32
N LEU A 17 -16.03 16.26 -21.12
CA LEU A 17 -15.14 15.63 -20.15
C LEU A 17 -15.74 14.33 -19.61
N ASP A 18 -17.04 14.34 -19.30
CA ASP A 18 -17.76 13.17 -18.77
C ASP A 18 -17.84 12.03 -19.80
N ALA A 19 -18.07 12.36 -21.08
CA ALA A 19 -18.06 11.38 -22.16
C ALA A 19 -16.68 10.74 -22.36
N ALA A 20 -15.62 11.56 -22.41
CA ALA A 20 -14.25 11.06 -22.55
C ALA A 20 -13.79 10.24 -21.34
N LEU A 21 -14.19 10.63 -20.13
CA LEU A 21 -13.89 9.92 -18.89
C LEU A 21 -14.64 8.58 -18.82
N THR A 22 -15.91 8.55 -19.19
CA THR A 22 -16.71 7.32 -19.22
C THR A 22 -16.17 6.31 -20.23
N GLU A 23 -15.75 6.78 -21.41
CA GLU A 23 -15.15 5.93 -22.43
C GLU A 23 -13.79 5.37 -21.99
N ALA A 24 -12.96 6.20 -21.35
CA ALA A 24 -11.68 5.78 -20.79
C ALA A 24 -11.84 4.79 -19.62
N LEU A 25 -12.80 5.01 -18.71
CA LEU A 25 -13.08 4.11 -17.59
C LEU A 25 -13.69 2.78 -18.05
N SER A 26 -14.48 2.79 -19.13
CA SER A 26 -15.04 1.56 -19.73
C SER A 26 -13.97 0.69 -20.40
N GLN A 27 -12.83 1.27 -20.78
CA GLN A 27 -11.67 0.57 -21.36
C GLN A 27 -10.66 0.09 -20.32
N ILE A 28 -10.90 0.34 -19.02
CA ILE A 28 -10.09 -0.18 -17.93
C ILE A 28 -10.86 -1.36 -17.34
N PRO A 29 -10.62 -2.62 -17.78
CA PRO A 29 -11.14 -3.76 -17.07
C PRO A 29 -10.41 -3.83 -15.73
N ASP A 30 -11.16 -3.83 -14.64
CA ASP A 30 -10.72 -4.35 -13.34
C ASP A 30 -9.43 -3.78 -12.73
N ALA A 31 -9.18 -2.47 -12.83
CA ALA A 31 -8.18 -1.83 -11.97
C ALA A 31 -8.51 -1.98 -10.46
N GLY A 32 -9.76 -2.31 -10.12
CA GLY A 32 -10.17 -2.64 -8.75
C GLY A 32 -9.82 -4.07 -8.34
N GLY A 33 -10.12 -5.06 -9.18
CA GLY A 33 -9.97 -6.48 -8.83
C GLY A 33 -8.51 -6.96 -8.79
N GLU A 34 -7.66 -6.44 -9.68
CA GLU A 34 -6.25 -6.85 -9.72
C GLU A 34 -5.44 -6.21 -8.58
N MET A 35 -5.78 -4.97 -8.18
CA MET A 35 -5.25 -4.38 -6.95
C MET A 35 -5.77 -5.10 -5.71
N ASP A 36 -7.07 -5.39 -5.60
CA ASP A 36 -7.62 -6.16 -4.47
C ASP A 36 -6.95 -7.52 -4.33
N HIS A 37 -6.70 -8.23 -5.43
CA HIS A 37 -5.96 -9.50 -5.39
C HIS A 37 -4.52 -9.35 -4.89
N ILE A 38 -3.82 -8.28 -5.27
CA ILE A 38 -2.45 -8.00 -4.78
C ILE A 38 -2.48 -7.61 -3.31
N TYR A 39 -3.47 -6.81 -2.87
CA TYR A 39 -3.67 -6.46 -1.46
C TYR A 39 -4.03 -7.69 -0.62
N ASP A 40 -4.91 -8.57 -1.09
CA ASP A 40 -5.28 -9.81 -0.39
C ASP A 40 -4.11 -10.81 -0.33
N GLN A 41 -3.29 -10.91 -1.37
CA GLN A 41 -2.09 -11.76 -1.34
C GLN A 41 -1.00 -11.24 -0.40
N THR A 42 -0.83 -9.92 -0.31
CA THR A 42 0.16 -9.29 0.60
C THR A 42 -0.37 -9.07 2.01
N ALA A 43 -1.69 -9.09 2.22
CA ALA A 43 -2.36 -9.31 3.50
C ALA A 43 -2.23 -10.78 3.92
N SER A 44 -1.01 -11.31 3.83
CA SER A 44 -0.65 -12.61 4.39
C SER A 44 -1.05 -12.63 5.86
N SER A 45 -1.98 -13.54 6.15
CA SER A 45 -2.44 -13.90 7.48
C SER A 45 -1.29 -13.84 8.48
N PHE A 46 -1.39 -12.91 9.44
CA PHE A 46 -0.45 -12.84 10.55
C PHE A 46 -0.62 -14.10 11.38
N ASP A 47 0.15 -15.15 11.08
CA ASP A 47 0.13 -16.39 11.84
C ASP A 47 0.87 -16.15 13.16
N SER A 48 0.09 -15.70 14.16
CA SER A 48 0.52 -15.71 15.55
C SER A 48 1.06 -17.11 15.86
N ASN A 49 2.28 -17.20 16.39
CA ASN A 49 3.03 -18.44 16.69
C ASN A 49 3.91 -19.02 15.55
N GLN A 50 4.21 -18.26 14.50
CA GLN A 50 5.23 -18.66 13.52
C GLN A 50 6.67 -18.49 14.07
N ILE A 51 7.53 -19.49 13.82
CA ILE A 51 8.97 -19.40 14.07
C ILE A 51 9.63 -18.72 12.87
N VAL A 52 10.41 -17.68 13.13
CA VAL A 52 11.14 -16.91 12.11
C VAL A 52 12.62 -16.85 12.46
N ASP A 53 13.46 -16.91 11.43
CA ASP A 53 14.90 -16.70 11.57
C ASP A 53 15.21 -15.20 11.52
N GLY A 54 16.15 -14.74 12.35
CA GLY A 54 16.52 -13.33 12.43
C GLY A 54 17.98 -13.12 12.82
N VAL A 55 18.48 -11.92 12.56
CA VAL A 55 19.86 -11.51 12.85
C VAL A 55 19.86 -10.58 14.07
N VAL A 56 20.75 -10.85 15.03
CA VAL A 56 20.92 -9.97 16.19
C VAL A 56 21.69 -8.73 15.75
N ILE A 57 21.05 -7.56 15.84
CA ILE A 57 21.64 -6.28 15.46
C ILE A 57 22.15 -5.48 16.67
N GLY A 58 21.70 -5.81 17.88
CA GLY A 58 22.13 -5.13 19.10
C GLY A 58 21.75 -5.86 20.37
N VAL A 59 22.60 -5.73 21.39
CA VAL A 59 22.38 -6.27 22.74
C VAL A 59 22.59 -5.16 23.75
N ASN A 60 21.56 -4.86 24.53
CA ASN A 60 21.61 -4.00 25.71
C ASN A 60 21.45 -4.85 26.97
N ASP A 61 21.72 -4.29 28.15
CA ASP A 61 21.64 -5.02 29.42
C ASP A 61 20.27 -5.66 29.68
N ASN A 62 19.19 -5.03 29.22
CA ASN A 62 17.81 -5.48 29.44
C ASN A 62 17.12 -6.06 28.20
N GLU A 63 17.64 -5.80 27.00
CA GLU A 63 16.91 -6.02 25.75
C GLU A 63 17.84 -6.47 24.62
N ILE A 64 17.38 -7.45 23.86
CA ILE A 64 18.04 -7.93 22.63
C ILE A 64 17.19 -7.46 21.44
N MET A 65 17.83 -6.80 20.49
CA MET A 65 17.19 -6.32 19.26
C MET A 65 17.50 -7.26 18.10
N LEU A 66 16.45 -7.74 17.45
CA LEU A 66 16.49 -8.73 16.39
C LEU A 66 15.87 -8.17 15.10
N ASP A 67 16.59 -8.25 14.00
CA ASP A 67 16.04 -7.99 12.67
C ASP A 67 15.58 -9.31 12.05
N ILE A 68 14.30 -9.39 11.68
CA ILE A 68 13.68 -10.56 11.05
C ILE A 68 13.33 -10.30 9.57
N GLY A 69 13.83 -9.22 8.97
CA GLY A 69 13.57 -8.87 7.58
C GLY A 69 12.16 -8.31 7.33
N TYR A 70 11.51 -7.79 8.38
CA TYR A 70 10.18 -7.17 8.32
C TYR A 70 10.23 -5.66 8.63
N LYS A 71 9.07 -4.99 8.57
CA LYS A 71 8.96 -3.52 8.74
C LYS A 71 9.40 -3.00 10.12
N SER A 72 9.42 -3.85 11.14
CA SER A 72 9.80 -3.48 12.50
C SER A 72 10.78 -4.50 13.08
N GLU A 73 11.75 -4.01 13.86
CA GLU A 73 12.67 -4.85 14.63
C GLU A 73 11.94 -5.49 15.82
N GLY A 74 12.31 -6.72 16.16
CA GLY A 74 11.83 -7.44 17.34
C GLY A 74 12.67 -7.11 18.57
N ILE A 75 12.03 -6.99 19.74
CA ILE A 75 12.69 -6.80 21.03
C ILE A 75 12.41 -8.00 21.91
N ILE A 76 13.45 -8.65 22.41
CA ILE A 76 13.34 -9.75 23.38
C ILE A 76 13.91 -9.25 24.72
N PRO A 77 13.09 -9.18 25.79
CA PRO A 77 13.60 -8.90 27.12
C PRO A 77 14.48 -10.06 27.58
N ARG A 78 15.61 -9.72 28.22
CA ARG A 78 16.56 -10.72 28.75
C ARG A 78 16.04 -11.44 30.00
#